data_AF-A0A2D8MYT1-F1
#
_entry.id   AF-A0A2D8MYT1-F1
#
_cell.length_a   1.000
_cell.length_b   1.000
_cell.length_c   1.000
_cell.angle_alpha   90.00
_cell.angle_beta   90.00
_cell.angle_gamma   90.00
#
_symmetry.space_group_name_H-M   'P 1'
#
loop_
_entity.id
_entity.type
_entity.pdbx_description
1 polymer ?
#
loop_
_entity_poly.entity_id
_entity_poly.type
_entity_poly.pdbx_seq_one_letter_code
_entity_poly.pdbx_strand_id
1 'polypeptide(L)'
;MLSARQARSAQFIRGDANLDGQVDISDPVALLGILFLGNPDPGCADAQDANDSGETDISDAVFTLAYLFSGGRLPPAPFGECGCDETDDDALDCGAPSDSCSSDPCGPIKIPVCIDQEFLTDMIRREVPPTICIEPDAAVIEVTDTMTATVCPADEDTMCEGQPGCPVAVTEVTAELDMENEQLIGHMEGNVRSLTIRVDSGFGGDTNCQVDIDFSGDMIVPFTTGFDDDDNLILVEILPIEFDRDSVVIDLSASGGFICSLLAGFQDLFIEDLITQLETAAGDLLFDLNVELAGLPFCDQDF
;
A
#
# COMPACT_ATOMS: atom_id res chain seq x y z
N MET A 1 0.56 22.97 -9.02
CA MET A 1 1.98 23.31 -9.32
C MET A 1 2.80 23.03 -8.08
N LEU A 2 3.21 21.77 -7.89
CA LEU A 2 4.25 21.42 -6.93
C LEU A 2 5.61 21.62 -7.59
N SER A 3 6.48 22.30 -6.85
CA SER A 3 7.81 22.73 -7.26
C SER A 3 8.71 21.51 -7.30
N ALA A 4 9.26 21.20 -8.48
CA ALA A 4 10.31 20.21 -8.65
C ALA A 4 11.55 20.55 -7.79
N ARG A 5 11.61 19.98 -6.59
CA ARG A 5 12.83 19.34 -6.10
C ARG A 5 12.60 17.86 -6.30
N GLN A 6 12.97 17.40 -7.48
CA GLN A 6 12.97 16.00 -7.84
C GLN A 6 14.21 15.40 -7.15
N ALA A 7 14.03 14.92 -5.91
CA ALA A 7 14.99 14.03 -5.27
C ALA A 7 14.90 12.66 -5.96
N ARG A 8 16.02 11.94 -6.00
CA ARG A 8 16.10 10.65 -6.68
C ARG A 8 16.16 9.62 -5.58
N SER A 9 15.02 9.28 -4.96
CA SER A 9 15.01 8.24 -3.95
C SER A 9 15.53 6.97 -4.62
N ALA A 10 16.71 6.49 -4.25
CA ALA A 10 17.21 5.21 -4.71
C ALA A 10 16.80 4.13 -3.71
N GLN A 11 16.58 2.90 -4.19
CA GLN A 11 16.24 1.81 -3.29
C GLN A 11 17.25 1.64 -2.15
N PHE A 12 16.73 1.45 -0.95
CA PHE A 12 17.51 1.22 0.26
C PHE A 12 16.79 0.25 1.20
N ILE A 13 17.50 -0.13 2.27
CA ILE A 13 16.95 -0.85 3.41
C ILE A 13 17.09 0.08 4.62
N ARG A 14 15.97 0.48 5.21
CA ARG A 14 15.91 1.35 6.38
C ARG A 14 16.63 0.69 7.55
N GLY A 15 17.61 1.40 8.12
CA GLY A 15 18.46 0.89 9.18
C GLY A 15 19.73 0.17 8.71
N ASP A 16 19.93 -0.07 7.40
CA ASP A 16 21.19 -0.56 6.81
C ASP A 16 22.17 0.61 6.62
N ALA A 17 22.62 1.19 7.73
CA ALA A 17 23.42 2.41 7.74
C ALA A 17 24.81 2.22 7.08
N ASN A 18 25.26 0.99 6.87
CA ASN A 18 26.52 0.69 6.21
C ASN A 18 26.38 0.24 4.73
N LEU A 19 25.14 0.06 4.26
CA LEU A 19 24.75 -0.38 2.91
C LEU A 19 25.31 -1.75 2.51
N ASP A 20 25.37 -2.70 3.44
CA ASP A 20 25.83 -4.08 3.19
C ASP A 20 24.70 -5.08 2.91
N GLY A 21 23.45 -4.61 2.95
CA GLY A 21 22.26 -5.36 2.65
C GLY A 21 21.65 -6.09 3.85
N GLN A 22 22.17 -5.87 5.07
CA GLN A 22 21.67 -6.50 6.28
C GLN A 22 21.58 -5.48 7.42
N VAL A 23 20.42 -5.41 8.08
CA VAL A 23 20.29 -4.65 9.33
C VAL A 23 20.78 -5.48 10.51
N ASP A 24 22.00 -5.21 10.98
CA ASP A 24 22.64 -5.88 12.09
C ASP A 24 23.40 -4.91 13.04
N ILE A 25 24.24 -5.44 13.93
CA ILE A 25 24.95 -4.62 14.92
C ILE A 25 25.99 -3.66 14.29
N SER A 26 26.41 -3.93 13.06
CA SER A 26 27.38 -3.12 12.34
C SER A 26 26.79 -1.77 11.91
N ASP A 27 25.49 -1.66 11.69
CA ASP A 27 24.81 -0.42 11.29
C ASP A 27 24.83 0.68 12.36
N PRO A 28 24.37 0.46 13.60
CA PRO A 28 24.47 1.48 14.63
C PRO A 28 25.94 1.82 14.93
N VAL A 29 26.88 0.89 14.73
CA VAL A 29 28.32 1.17 14.88
C VAL A 29 28.81 2.07 13.74
N ALA A 30 28.40 1.81 12.50
CA ALA A 30 28.73 2.61 11.33
C ALA A 30 28.18 4.03 11.49
N LEU A 31 26.89 4.16 11.83
CA LEU A 31 26.23 5.45 12.03
C LEU A 31 26.91 6.28 13.13
N LEU A 32 27.18 5.70 14.31
CA LEU A 32 27.89 6.42 15.37
C LEU A 32 29.32 6.82 14.94
N GLY A 33 29.95 6.01 14.09
CA GLY A 33 31.24 6.34 13.48
C GLY A 33 31.15 7.53 12.52
N ILE A 34 30.08 7.63 11.72
CA ILE A 34 29.81 8.77 10.85
C ILE A 34 29.58 10.03 11.70
N LEU A 35 28.64 9.96 12.65
CA LEU A 35 28.22 11.09 13.49
C LEU A 35 29.34 11.66 14.38
N PHE A 36 30.17 10.79 14.97
CA PHE A 36 31.11 11.22 16.02
C PHE A 36 32.58 11.05 15.69
N LEU A 37 32.93 10.19 14.72
CA LEU A 37 34.33 9.85 14.41
C LEU A 37 34.77 10.35 13.03
N GLY A 38 33.86 10.93 12.24
CA GLY A 38 34.17 11.41 10.89
C GLY A 38 34.49 10.29 9.91
N ASN A 39 33.88 9.12 10.12
CA ASN A 39 33.95 8.04 9.13
C ASN A 39 33.31 8.49 7.81
N PRO A 40 33.76 7.94 6.67
CA PRO A 40 33.10 8.19 5.39
C PRO A 40 31.62 7.80 5.45
N ASP A 41 30.77 8.70 5.00
CA ASP A 41 29.34 8.47 4.82
C ASP A 41 29.13 7.67 3.51
N PRO A 42 28.40 6.54 3.54
CA PRO A 42 28.11 5.74 2.36
C PRO A 42 27.13 6.42 1.38
N GLY A 43 26.50 7.53 1.76
CA GLY A 43 25.75 8.40 0.84
C GLY A 43 24.27 8.06 0.68
N CYS A 44 23.68 7.41 1.68
CA CYS A 44 22.26 7.10 1.76
C CYS A 44 21.77 7.48 3.15
N ALA A 45 21.14 8.65 3.25
CA ALA A 45 20.71 9.22 4.53
C ALA A 45 19.41 8.56 5.03
N ASP A 46 18.54 8.11 4.11
CA ASP A 46 17.29 7.42 4.46
C ASP A 46 17.56 6.06 5.11
N ALA A 47 18.60 5.34 4.65
CA ALA A 47 19.05 4.12 5.32
C ALA A 47 19.60 4.37 6.73
N GLN A 48 20.13 5.59 6.99
CA GLN A 48 20.67 5.98 8.28
C GLN A 48 19.60 6.49 9.24
N ASP A 49 18.50 7.03 8.74
CA ASP A 49 17.30 7.39 9.51
C ASP A 49 16.43 6.16 9.79
N ALA A 50 16.92 5.34 10.72
CA ALA A 50 16.31 4.06 11.06
C ALA A 50 14.92 4.20 11.71
N ASN A 51 14.62 5.36 12.31
CA ASN A 51 13.35 5.60 12.96
C ASN A 51 12.37 6.47 12.16
N ASP A 52 12.77 6.89 10.96
CA ASP A 52 11.97 7.64 9.99
C ASP A 52 11.46 8.97 10.57
N SER A 53 12.39 9.75 11.13
CA SER A 53 12.07 11.05 11.77
C SER A 53 12.34 12.26 10.88
N GLY A 54 12.97 12.05 9.73
CA GLY A 54 13.49 13.05 8.81
C GLY A 54 14.81 13.68 9.26
N GLU A 55 15.49 13.10 10.24
CA GLU A 55 16.81 13.53 10.72
C GLU A 55 17.70 12.32 11.07
N THR A 56 18.85 12.20 10.40
CA THR A 56 19.89 11.23 10.79
C THR A 56 20.64 11.67 12.05
N ASP A 57 20.37 11.05 13.20
CA ASP A 57 21.00 11.37 14.47
C ASP A 57 21.28 10.15 15.39
N ILE A 58 21.58 10.40 16.68
CA ILE A 58 21.88 9.33 17.64
C ILE A 58 20.67 8.45 17.96
N SER A 59 19.46 8.97 17.79
CA SER A 59 18.21 8.27 18.08
C SER A 59 18.00 7.09 17.12
N ASP A 60 18.49 7.16 15.89
CA ASP A 60 18.49 6.06 14.92
C ASP A 60 19.36 4.89 15.39
N ALA A 61 20.58 5.18 15.86
CA ALA A 61 21.45 4.15 16.42
C ALA A 61 20.82 3.49 17.66
N VAL A 62 20.14 4.27 18.50
CA VAL A 62 19.40 3.73 19.66
C VAL A 62 18.21 2.88 19.20
N PHE A 63 17.50 3.32 18.16
CA PHE A 63 16.36 2.63 17.60
C PHE A 63 16.75 1.27 17.01
N THR A 64 17.79 1.21 16.16
CA THR A 64 18.30 -0.05 15.59
C THR A 64 18.78 -1.01 16.69
N LEU A 65 19.47 -0.52 17.72
CA LEU A 65 19.89 -1.37 18.86
C LEU A 65 18.70 -1.88 19.68
N ALA A 66 17.65 -1.07 19.85
CA ALA A 66 16.44 -1.48 20.55
C ALA A 66 15.70 -2.59 19.77
N TYR A 67 15.60 -2.45 18.45
CA TYR A 67 15.10 -3.48 17.55
C TYR A 67 15.89 -4.79 17.70
N LEU A 68 17.22 -4.74 17.55
CA LEU A 68 18.07 -5.94 17.54
C LEU A 68 18.12 -6.70 18.87
N PHE A 69 18.09 -6.00 20.01
CA PHE A 69 18.41 -6.63 21.31
C PHE A 69 17.33 -6.53 22.37
N SER A 70 16.34 -5.65 22.19
CA SER A 70 15.34 -5.36 23.23
C SER A 70 13.91 -5.65 22.80
N GLY A 71 13.69 -6.22 21.61
CA GLY A 71 12.36 -6.40 21.05
C GLY A 71 11.66 -5.05 20.81
N GLY A 72 12.43 -4.03 20.44
CA GLY A 72 11.92 -2.73 20.02
C GLY A 72 11.09 -2.83 18.75
N ARG A 73 10.51 -1.70 18.33
CA ARG A 73 9.72 -1.62 17.10
C ARG A 73 10.58 -2.05 15.90
N LEU A 74 9.96 -2.74 14.95
CA LEU A 74 10.53 -2.94 13.61
C LEU A 74 10.74 -1.56 12.97
N PRO A 75 11.85 -1.32 12.26
CA PRO A 75 11.97 -0.13 11.41
C PRO A 75 10.81 0.00 10.42
N PRO A 76 10.32 1.22 10.14
CA PRO A 76 9.36 1.47 9.08
C PRO A 76 9.86 0.98 7.71
N ALA A 77 8.94 0.80 6.77
CA ALA A 77 9.31 0.46 5.40
C ALA A 77 10.22 1.56 4.80
N PRO A 78 11.16 1.22 3.91
CA PRO A 78 11.48 -0.12 3.41
C PRO A 78 12.41 -0.89 4.38
N PHE A 79 11.97 -2.01 4.96
CA PHE A 79 12.77 -2.80 5.92
C PHE A 79 12.82 -4.28 5.56
N GLY A 80 14.01 -4.89 5.66
CA GLY A 80 14.25 -6.31 5.38
C GLY A 80 14.41 -6.67 3.90
N GLU A 81 13.78 -5.90 3.01
CA GLU A 81 14.00 -5.92 1.58
C GLU A 81 14.19 -4.49 1.05
N CYS A 82 14.84 -4.36 -0.10
CA CYS A 82 15.03 -3.07 -0.77
C CYS A 82 13.70 -2.50 -1.21
N GLY A 83 13.45 -1.22 -0.92
CA GLY A 83 12.25 -0.51 -1.34
C GLY A 83 12.47 1.00 -1.44
N CYS A 84 11.41 1.72 -1.81
CA CYS A 84 11.42 3.18 -1.90
C CYS A 84 11.08 3.79 -0.54
N ASP A 85 11.44 5.06 -0.34
CA ASP A 85 10.92 5.80 0.80
C ASP A 85 9.44 6.16 0.57
N GLU A 86 8.54 5.58 1.37
CA GLU A 86 7.11 5.89 1.32
C GLU A 86 6.77 7.21 2.04
N THR A 87 7.72 7.73 2.83
CA THR A 87 7.62 8.95 3.63
C THR A 87 8.56 10.03 3.11
N ASP A 88 8.84 10.08 1.80
CA ASP A 88 9.68 11.08 1.08
C ASP A 88 9.09 12.52 1.15
N ASP A 89 8.86 13.02 2.36
CA ASP A 89 8.36 14.35 2.70
C ASP A 89 9.45 15.24 3.32
N ASP A 90 10.64 14.70 3.52
CA ASP A 90 11.80 15.37 4.10
C ASP A 90 12.87 15.74 3.05
N ALA A 91 14.13 15.89 3.48
CA ALA A 91 15.25 16.29 2.62
C ALA A 91 16.40 15.28 2.63
N LEU A 92 16.22 14.15 3.29
CA LEU A 92 17.09 12.98 3.21
C LEU A 92 16.87 12.32 1.84
N ASP A 93 17.90 11.62 1.37
CA ASP A 93 17.88 10.94 0.08
C ASP A 93 18.99 9.88 0.05
N CYS A 94 18.87 8.94 -0.89
CA CYS A 94 19.90 7.98 -1.25
C CYS A 94 20.46 8.31 -2.63
N GLY A 95 21.70 8.81 -2.66
CA GLY A 95 22.30 9.34 -3.90
C GLY A 95 22.54 8.29 -5.00
N ALA A 96 22.53 7.01 -4.65
CA ALA A 96 22.54 5.85 -5.53
C ALA A 96 22.01 4.62 -4.76
N PRO A 97 21.43 3.62 -5.44
CA PRO A 97 21.04 2.39 -4.77
C PRO A 97 22.28 1.70 -4.20
N SER A 98 22.14 1.06 -3.03
CA SER A 98 23.21 0.23 -2.47
C SER A 98 23.58 -0.89 -3.45
N ASP A 99 24.83 -1.37 -3.44
CA ASP A 99 25.25 -2.50 -4.29
C ASP A 99 24.41 -3.77 -4.03
N SER A 100 23.73 -3.83 -2.87
CA SER A 100 22.76 -4.87 -2.47
C SER A 100 21.34 -4.66 -3.02
N CYS A 101 20.96 -3.45 -3.44
CA CYS A 101 19.67 -3.15 -4.05
C CYS A 101 19.80 -3.11 -5.58
N SER A 102 19.32 -4.16 -6.25
CA SER A 102 19.39 -4.27 -7.71
C SER A 102 18.12 -3.76 -8.39
N SER A 103 18.31 -2.82 -9.32
CA SER A 103 17.32 -2.06 -10.11
C SER A 103 16.57 -0.99 -9.32
N ASP A 104 16.57 0.24 -9.85
CA ASP A 104 16.05 1.45 -9.21
C ASP A 104 14.68 1.85 -9.81
N PRO A 105 13.54 1.38 -9.26
CA PRO A 105 12.21 1.88 -9.56
C PRO A 105 11.85 3.16 -8.80
N CYS A 106 12.72 3.64 -7.89
CA CYS A 106 12.42 4.72 -6.95
C CYS A 106 12.88 6.10 -7.47
N GLY A 107 13.71 6.13 -8.53
CA GLY A 107 13.97 7.33 -9.31
C GLY A 107 12.67 7.98 -9.81
N PRO A 108 12.68 9.29 -10.17
CA PRO A 108 11.46 9.96 -10.61
C PRO A 108 10.81 9.16 -11.72
N ILE A 109 9.48 8.91 -11.64
CA ILE A 109 8.72 8.47 -12.80
C ILE A 109 9.10 9.43 -13.90
N LYS A 110 9.88 8.92 -14.85
CA LYS A 110 10.16 9.61 -16.07
C LYS A 110 8.79 9.63 -16.72
N ILE A 111 8.05 10.74 -16.60
CA ILE A 111 6.71 10.90 -17.21
C ILE A 111 6.81 10.21 -18.55
N PRO A 112 6.15 9.06 -18.71
CA PRO A 112 6.52 8.19 -19.79
C PRO A 112 6.12 8.95 -21.06
N VAL A 113 6.95 8.83 -22.09
CA VAL A 113 6.62 9.49 -23.36
C VAL A 113 5.28 8.97 -23.90
N CYS A 114 4.87 7.78 -23.43
CA CYS A 114 3.65 7.08 -23.76
C CYS A 114 3.27 6.04 -22.68
N ILE A 115 2.02 5.58 -22.63
CA ILE A 115 1.51 4.54 -21.71
C ILE A 115 1.79 3.16 -22.31
N ASP A 116 2.39 2.27 -21.51
CA ASP A 116 2.56 0.85 -21.82
C ASP A 116 2.35 -0.04 -20.58
N GLN A 117 2.43 -1.35 -20.79
CA GLN A 117 2.23 -2.36 -19.75
C GLN A 117 3.32 -2.30 -18.65
N GLU A 118 4.55 -1.93 -18.99
CA GLU A 118 5.66 -1.82 -18.04
C GLU A 118 5.43 -0.62 -17.11
N PHE A 119 5.09 0.54 -17.68
CA PHE A 119 4.73 1.75 -16.95
C PHE A 119 3.55 1.52 -16.00
N LEU A 120 2.48 0.86 -16.45
CA LEU A 120 1.31 0.57 -15.62
C LEU A 120 1.66 -0.37 -14.46
N THR A 121 2.52 -1.37 -14.72
CA THR A 121 2.99 -2.30 -13.69
C THR A 121 3.81 -1.57 -12.61
N ASP A 122 4.71 -0.68 -13.02
CA ASP A 122 5.54 0.09 -12.10
C ASP A 122 4.71 1.09 -11.29
N MET A 123 3.75 1.76 -11.94
CA MET A 123 2.82 2.69 -11.28
C MET A 123 2.03 1.96 -10.18
N ILE A 124 1.45 0.81 -10.47
CA ILE A 124 0.65 0.07 -9.48
C ILE A 124 1.49 -0.41 -8.31
N ARG A 125 2.71 -0.91 -8.56
CA ARG A 125 3.62 -1.34 -7.50
C ARG A 125 4.00 -0.21 -6.54
N ARG A 126 4.03 1.03 -7.04
CA ARG A 126 4.40 2.20 -6.24
C ARG A 126 3.21 2.79 -5.50
N GLU A 127 2.05 2.87 -6.15
CA GLU A 127 0.88 3.55 -5.60
C GLU A 127 0.02 2.63 -4.72
N VAL A 128 0.12 1.30 -4.85
CA VAL A 128 -0.63 0.37 -4.00
C VAL A 128 0.29 -0.13 -2.87
N PRO A 129 0.06 0.31 -1.62
CA PRO A 129 0.89 -0.09 -0.50
C PRO A 129 0.70 -1.58 -0.19
N PRO A 130 1.73 -2.26 0.35
CA PRO A 130 1.64 -3.68 0.73
C PRO A 130 0.65 -3.92 1.87
N THR A 131 0.32 -2.88 2.65
CA THR A 131 -0.70 -2.91 3.68
C THR A 131 -1.66 -1.74 3.49
N ILE A 132 -2.96 -2.00 3.49
CA ILE A 132 -3.99 -0.97 3.48
C ILE A 132 -4.59 -0.88 4.89
N CYS A 133 -4.68 0.33 5.44
CA CYS A 133 -5.25 0.55 6.76
C CYS A 133 -6.74 0.88 6.69
N ILE A 134 -7.57 -0.02 7.21
CA ILE A 134 -8.98 0.25 7.44
C ILE A 134 -9.13 1.12 8.69
N GLU A 135 -9.82 2.24 8.55
CA GLU A 135 -10.10 3.14 9.67
C GLU A 135 -10.94 2.48 10.78
N PRO A 136 -10.81 2.94 12.03
CA PRO A 136 -11.68 2.51 13.11
C PRO A 136 -13.17 2.75 12.80
N ASP A 137 -14.02 1.80 13.16
CA ASP A 137 -15.47 1.79 12.90
C ASP A 137 -15.82 1.96 11.40
N ALA A 138 -14.95 1.52 10.49
CA ALA A 138 -15.09 1.74 9.05
C ALA A 138 -16.45 1.33 8.46
N ALA A 139 -17.07 0.29 9.01
CA ALA A 139 -18.41 -0.12 8.58
C ALA A 139 -19.28 -0.56 9.76
N VAL A 140 -20.54 -0.12 9.76
CA VAL A 140 -21.58 -0.60 10.67
C VAL A 140 -22.70 -1.19 9.84
N ILE A 141 -22.78 -2.51 9.83
CA ILE A 141 -23.68 -3.28 8.97
C ILE A 141 -24.88 -3.72 9.78
N GLU A 142 -26.08 -3.33 9.34
CA GLU A 142 -27.34 -3.80 9.92
C GLU A 142 -27.65 -5.21 9.40
N VAL A 143 -27.43 -6.23 10.24
CA VAL A 143 -27.71 -7.64 9.90
C VAL A 143 -29.21 -7.93 10.05
N THR A 144 -29.85 -7.33 11.06
CA THR A 144 -31.31 -7.32 11.28
C THR A 144 -31.72 -6.03 11.99
N ASP A 145 -33.03 -5.75 12.12
CA ASP A 145 -33.57 -4.61 12.89
C ASP A 145 -33.03 -4.47 14.34
N THR A 146 -32.45 -5.54 14.89
CA THR A 146 -31.92 -5.58 16.25
C THR A 146 -30.45 -5.97 16.32
N MET A 147 -29.80 -6.32 15.21
CA MET A 147 -28.43 -6.83 15.20
C MET A 147 -27.56 -6.02 14.26
N THR A 148 -26.47 -5.48 14.79
CA THR A 148 -25.48 -4.72 14.03
C THR A 148 -24.11 -5.38 14.14
N ALA A 149 -23.32 -5.28 13.07
CA ALA A 149 -21.94 -5.72 13.02
C ALA A 149 -21.05 -4.51 12.74
N THR A 150 -20.14 -4.20 13.66
CA THR A 150 -19.12 -3.16 13.49
C THR A 150 -17.82 -3.81 13.05
N VAL A 151 -17.33 -3.40 11.89
CA VAL A 151 -16.02 -3.81 11.35
C VAL A 151 -14.95 -2.89 11.91
N CYS A 152 -13.85 -3.48 12.40
CA CYS A 152 -12.73 -2.75 13.02
C CYS A 152 -13.14 -1.80 14.17
N PRO A 153 -13.71 -2.29 15.28
CA PRO A 153 -14.20 -1.43 16.36
C PRO A 153 -13.12 -0.50 16.94
N ALA A 154 -13.43 0.78 17.13
CA ALA A 154 -12.44 1.80 17.51
C ALA A 154 -11.84 1.68 18.92
N ASP A 155 -12.47 0.91 19.79
CA ASP A 155 -12.00 0.61 21.14
C ASP A 155 -11.15 -0.66 21.21
N GLU A 156 -10.91 -1.35 20.10
CA GLU A 156 -9.92 -2.42 20.02
C GLU A 156 -8.50 -1.83 19.91
N ASP A 157 -7.54 -2.47 20.58
CA ASP A 157 -6.10 -2.11 20.52
C ASP A 157 -5.46 -2.59 19.19
N THR A 158 -6.18 -2.50 18.07
CA THR A 158 -5.65 -2.88 16.74
C THR A 158 -4.94 -1.67 16.13
N MET A 159 -3.71 -1.90 15.67
CA MET A 159 -2.87 -0.87 15.08
C MET A 159 -2.57 -1.23 13.63
N CYS A 160 -2.69 -0.24 12.75
CA CYS A 160 -2.23 -0.30 11.38
C CYS A 160 -1.26 0.85 11.16
N GLU A 161 0.00 0.53 10.80
CA GLU A 161 1.05 1.52 10.55
C GLU A 161 1.25 2.56 11.67
N GLY A 162 1.04 2.13 12.92
CA GLY A 162 1.21 2.99 14.10
C GLY A 162 0.02 3.90 14.41
N GLN A 163 -1.07 3.80 13.66
CA GLN A 163 -2.36 4.45 13.94
C GLN A 163 -3.42 3.40 14.31
N PRO A 164 -4.47 3.78 15.06
CA PRO A 164 -5.60 2.90 15.30
C PRO A 164 -6.26 2.50 13.97
N GLY A 165 -6.46 1.21 13.74
CA GLY A 165 -7.01 0.70 12.49
C GLY A 165 -6.71 -0.78 12.29
N CYS A 166 -7.28 -1.36 11.24
CA CYS A 166 -7.14 -2.78 10.92
C CYS A 166 -6.32 -2.96 9.64
N PRO A 167 -5.18 -3.69 9.69
CA PRO A 167 -4.35 -3.90 8.52
C PRO A 167 -4.96 -4.92 7.57
N VAL A 168 -4.95 -4.59 6.29
CA VAL A 168 -5.28 -5.48 5.18
C VAL A 168 -3.99 -5.73 4.41
N ALA A 169 -3.53 -6.98 4.39
CA ALA A 169 -2.34 -7.34 3.63
C ALA A 169 -2.71 -7.50 2.16
N VAL A 170 -2.02 -6.77 1.29
CA VAL A 170 -2.11 -6.94 -0.15
C VAL A 170 -1.01 -7.93 -0.56
N THR A 171 -1.39 -9.09 -1.06
CA THR A 171 -0.44 -10.17 -1.37
C THR A 171 -0.04 -10.21 -2.84
N GLU A 172 -0.94 -9.79 -3.72
CA GLU A 172 -0.67 -9.69 -5.15
C GLU A 172 -1.48 -8.54 -5.73
N VAL A 173 -0.83 -7.76 -6.61
CA VAL A 173 -1.51 -6.78 -7.46
C VAL A 173 -0.88 -6.83 -8.82
N THR A 174 -1.70 -6.99 -9.84
CA THR A 174 -1.29 -6.89 -11.23
C THR A 174 -2.28 -6.04 -11.98
N ALA A 175 -1.88 -5.46 -13.11
CA ALA A 175 -2.86 -4.99 -14.07
C ALA A 175 -2.49 -5.40 -15.48
N GLU A 176 -3.49 -5.42 -16.35
CA GLU A 176 -3.39 -5.74 -17.76
C GLU A 176 -4.14 -4.67 -18.56
N LEU A 177 -3.45 -4.07 -19.53
CA LEU A 177 -4.05 -3.12 -20.45
C LEU A 177 -4.77 -3.84 -21.59
N ASP A 178 -6.09 -3.75 -21.63
CA ASP A 178 -6.95 -4.29 -22.69
C ASP A 178 -7.42 -3.15 -23.61
N MET A 179 -6.63 -2.92 -24.66
CA MET A 179 -6.91 -1.91 -25.68
C MET A 179 -8.06 -2.27 -26.62
N GLU A 180 -8.43 -3.55 -26.76
CA GLU A 180 -9.54 -3.96 -27.65
C GLU A 180 -10.87 -3.49 -27.07
N ASN A 181 -10.98 -3.49 -25.74
CA ASN A 181 -12.17 -3.10 -25.01
C ASN A 181 -12.04 -1.75 -24.27
N GLU A 182 -10.92 -1.03 -24.48
CA GLU A 182 -10.63 0.27 -23.83
C GLU A 182 -10.73 0.23 -22.29
N GLN A 183 -10.08 -0.76 -21.68
CA GLN A 183 -10.17 -0.98 -20.23
C GLN A 183 -8.85 -1.48 -19.66
N LEU A 184 -8.55 -1.07 -18.44
CA LEU A 184 -7.45 -1.59 -17.63
C LEU A 184 -8.03 -2.58 -16.63
N ILE A 185 -7.54 -3.82 -16.63
CA ILE A 185 -8.01 -4.87 -15.74
C ILE A 185 -6.97 -5.03 -14.63
N GLY A 186 -7.30 -4.59 -13.41
CA GLY A 186 -6.48 -4.78 -12.22
C GLY A 186 -6.90 -6.02 -11.46
N HIS A 187 -5.99 -6.97 -11.24
CA HIS A 187 -6.21 -8.10 -10.34
C HIS A 187 -5.60 -7.81 -8.98
N MET A 188 -6.34 -8.07 -7.90
CA MET A 188 -5.85 -7.91 -6.55
C MET A 188 -6.17 -9.16 -5.71
N GLU A 189 -5.17 -9.61 -4.96
CA GLU A 189 -5.32 -10.59 -3.91
C GLU A 189 -4.82 -10.02 -2.58
N GLY A 190 -5.47 -10.44 -1.50
CA GLY A 190 -5.04 -10.06 -0.16
C GLY A 190 -5.71 -10.87 0.92
N ASN A 191 -5.32 -10.56 2.15
CA ASN A 191 -5.92 -11.18 3.31
C ASN A 191 -5.96 -10.26 4.52
N VAL A 192 -6.91 -10.55 5.39
CA VAL A 192 -7.03 -9.95 6.71
C VAL A 192 -6.98 -11.08 7.72
N ARG A 193 -6.11 -10.96 8.71
CA ARG A 193 -5.96 -11.96 9.77
C ARG A 193 -6.43 -11.42 11.09
N SER A 194 -7.22 -12.20 11.80
CA SER A 194 -7.76 -11.89 13.13
C SER A 194 -8.49 -10.54 13.19
N LEU A 195 -9.22 -10.19 12.12
CA LEU A 195 -10.08 -9.01 12.09
C LEU A 195 -11.12 -9.12 13.19
N THR A 196 -11.20 -8.11 14.05
CA THR A 196 -12.27 -8.05 15.03
C THR A 196 -13.52 -7.46 14.40
N ILE A 197 -14.61 -8.23 14.43
CA ILE A 197 -15.95 -7.75 14.11
C ILE A 197 -16.79 -7.83 15.38
N ARG A 198 -17.32 -6.70 15.83
CA ARG A 198 -18.21 -6.68 17.00
C ARG A 198 -19.65 -6.82 16.56
N VAL A 199 -20.32 -7.85 17.07
CA VAL A 199 -21.75 -8.06 16.84
C VAL A 199 -22.52 -7.64 18.08
N ASP A 200 -23.32 -6.58 17.97
CA ASP A 200 -24.35 -6.27 18.95
C ASP A 200 -25.60 -7.06 18.57
N SER A 201 -26.08 -7.87 19.50
CA SER A 201 -27.28 -8.69 19.32
C SER A 201 -28.59 -7.94 19.62
N GLY A 202 -28.53 -6.72 20.15
CA GLY A 202 -29.66 -5.90 20.58
C GLY A 202 -30.34 -6.38 21.87
N PHE A 203 -29.88 -7.50 22.44
CA PHE A 203 -30.44 -8.11 23.66
C PHE A 203 -29.56 -7.95 24.90
N GLY A 204 -28.61 -7.00 24.86
CA GLY A 204 -27.80 -6.60 26.02
C GLY A 204 -26.46 -7.32 26.16
N GLY A 205 -25.80 -7.59 25.03
CA GLY A 205 -24.44 -8.10 25.02
C GLY A 205 -23.84 -8.06 23.62
N ASP A 206 -22.59 -7.61 23.57
CA ASP A 206 -21.77 -7.56 22.37
C ASP A 206 -20.88 -8.80 22.31
N THR A 207 -20.65 -9.31 21.11
CA THR A 207 -19.73 -10.43 20.88
C THR A 207 -18.67 -10.00 19.89
N ASN A 208 -17.40 -10.04 20.31
CA ASN A 208 -16.28 -9.86 19.40
C ASN A 208 -16.01 -11.18 18.68
N CYS A 209 -16.07 -11.14 17.36
CA CYS A 209 -15.76 -12.24 16.47
C CYS A 209 -14.39 -12.00 15.84
N GLN A 210 -13.54 -13.02 15.84
CA GLN A 210 -12.29 -12.99 15.10
C GLN A 210 -12.52 -13.62 13.74
N VAL A 211 -12.21 -12.85 12.70
CA VAL A 211 -12.48 -13.21 11.32
C VAL A 211 -11.18 -13.17 10.53
N ASP A 212 -10.90 -14.27 9.84
CA ASP A 212 -9.88 -14.31 8.80
C ASP A 212 -10.60 -14.20 7.45
N ILE A 213 -10.10 -13.33 6.59
CA ILE A 213 -10.63 -13.07 5.25
C ILE A 213 -9.50 -13.27 4.26
N ASP A 214 -9.74 -14.08 3.24
CA ASP A 214 -8.92 -14.14 2.03
C ASP A 214 -9.79 -13.60 0.89
N PHE A 215 -9.25 -12.68 0.09
CA PHE A 215 -9.99 -12.08 -1.02
C PHE A 215 -9.13 -12.06 -2.29
N SER A 216 -9.82 -12.21 -3.42
CA SER A 216 -9.26 -12.10 -4.76
C SER A 216 -10.34 -11.53 -5.66
N GLY A 217 -9.98 -10.68 -6.61
CA GLY A 217 -10.94 -10.14 -7.57
C GLY A 217 -10.32 -9.21 -8.59
N ASP A 218 -11.08 -9.00 -9.66
CA ASP A 218 -10.73 -8.10 -10.75
C ASP A 218 -11.49 -6.78 -10.64
N MET A 219 -10.75 -5.72 -10.90
CA MET A 219 -11.20 -4.34 -11.00
C MET A 219 -11.05 -3.91 -12.46
N ILE A 220 -12.13 -3.43 -13.05
CA ILE A 220 -12.16 -2.91 -14.40
C ILE A 220 -12.14 -1.40 -14.33
N VAL A 221 -11.12 -0.79 -14.91
CA VAL A 221 -10.99 0.66 -15.04
C VAL A 221 -11.20 0.99 -16.51
N PRO A 222 -12.45 1.29 -16.92
CA PRO A 222 -12.72 1.66 -18.30
C PRO A 222 -12.10 3.02 -18.62
N PHE A 223 -11.72 3.24 -19.87
CA PHE A 223 -11.23 4.52 -20.35
C PHE A 223 -11.73 4.82 -21.75
N THR A 224 -11.49 6.04 -22.21
CA THR A 224 -11.77 6.45 -23.58
C THR A 224 -10.49 6.87 -24.27
N THR A 225 -10.39 6.54 -25.55
CA THR A 225 -9.26 6.93 -26.37
C THR A 225 -9.63 8.03 -27.37
N GLY A 226 -8.61 8.72 -27.88
CA GLY A 226 -8.73 9.74 -28.90
C GLY A 226 -7.45 9.83 -29.72
N PHE A 227 -7.42 10.78 -30.65
CA PHE A 227 -6.21 11.06 -31.44
C PHE A 227 -5.75 12.49 -31.19
N ASP A 228 -4.44 12.67 -31.06
CA ASP A 228 -3.82 13.99 -31.00
C ASP A 228 -3.61 14.61 -32.39
N ASP A 229 -2.98 15.79 -32.45
CA ASP A 229 -2.69 16.50 -33.69
C ASP A 229 -1.66 15.79 -34.59
N ASP A 230 -0.92 14.82 -34.04
CA ASP A 230 0.11 14.02 -34.70
C ASP A 230 -0.39 12.59 -35.07
N ASP A 231 -1.71 12.36 -35.00
CA ASP A 231 -2.40 11.07 -35.23
C ASP A 231 -1.99 9.95 -34.24
N ASN A 232 -1.45 10.27 -33.07
CA ASN A 232 -1.19 9.26 -32.03
C ASN A 232 -2.46 8.93 -31.26
N LEU A 233 -2.67 7.65 -30.95
CA LEU A 233 -3.72 7.22 -30.03
C LEU A 233 -3.36 7.67 -28.60
N ILE A 234 -4.22 8.47 -27.99
CA ILE A 234 -4.04 9.03 -26.64
C ILE A 234 -5.16 8.59 -25.70
N LEU A 235 -4.85 8.54 -24.41
CA LEU A 235 -5.84 8.44 -23.34
C LEU A 235 -6.58 9.78 -23.23
N VAL A 236 -7.91 9.78 -23.35
CA VAL A 236 -8.74 10.99 -23.24
C VAL A 236 -9.26 11.16 -21.83
N GLU A 237 -9.83 10.10 -21.26
CA GLU A 237 -10.47 10.13 -19.96
C GLU A 237 -10.53 8.71 -19.38
N ILE A 238 -10.16 8.58 -18.10
CA ILE A 238 -10.43 7.41 -17.28
C ILE A 238 -11.87 7.53 -16.74
N LEU A 239 -12.66 6.49 -16.96
CA LEU A 239 -14.05 6.40 -16.52
C LEU A 239 -14.12 5.77 -15.11
N PRO A 240 -15.27 5.89 -14.41
CA PRO A 240 -15.44 5.30 -13.08
C PRO A 240 -15.14 3.80 -13.09
N ILE A 241 -14.44 3.34 -12.05
CA ILE A 241 -14.11 1.93 -11.83
C ILE A 241 -15.37 1.08 -11.70
N GLU A 242 -15.31 -0.13 -12.23
CA GLU A 242 -16.33 -1.17 -12.10
C GLU A 242 -15.67 -2.42 -11.52
N PHE A 243 -16.24 -3.02 -10.48
CA PHE A 243 -15.76 -4.32 -9.99
C PHE A 243 -16.43 -5.44 -10.76
N ASP A 244 -15.63 -6.40 -11.26
CA ASP A 244 -16.19 -7.62 -11.83
C ASP A 244 -16.68 -8.52 -10.70
N ARG A 245 -17.96 -8.38 -10.36
CA ARG A 245 -18.63 -9.13 -9.29
C ARG A 245 -18.55 -10.65 -9.47
N ASP A 246 -18.44 -11.13 -10.71
CA ASP A 246 -18.35 -12.56 -10.99
C ASP A 246 -16.92 -13.09 -10.72
N SER A 247 -15.92 -12.21 -10.73
CA SER A 247 -14.52 -12.53 -10.40
C SER A 247 -14.22 -12.48 -8.89
N VAL A 248 -14.99 -11.72 -8.11
CA VAL A 248 -14.72 -11.49 -6.68
C VAL A 248 -14.98 -12.77 -5.88
N VAL A 249 -13.92 -13.28 -5.25
CA VAL A 249 -13.96 -14.40 -4.32
C VAL A 249 -13.56 -13.91 -2.94
N ILE A 250 -14.43 -14.14 -1.95
CA ILE A 250 -14.19 -13.81 -0.55
C ILE A 250 -14.40 -15.06 0.30
N ASP A 251 -13.33 -15.60 0.82
CA ASP A 251 -13.35 -16.71 1.77
C ASP A 251 -13.28 -16.16 3.19
N LEU A 252 -14.35 -16.39 3.97
CA LEU A 252 -14.46 -15.89 5.34
C LEU A 252 -14.49 -17.04 6.33
N SER A 253 -13.62 -16.98 7.33
CA SER A 253 -13.67 -17.88 8.47
C SER A 253 -13.82 -17.10 9.76
N ALA A 254 -14.87 -17.40 10.52
CA ALA A 254 -15.20 -16.71 11.76
C ALA A 254 -15.08 -17.65 12.96
N SER A 255 -14.48 -17.15 14.03
CA SER A 255 -14.35 -17.84 15.32
C SER A 255 -14.84 -16.92 16.46
N GLY A 256 -15.15 -17.50 17.62
CA GLY A 256 -15.71 -16.76 18.77
C GLY A 256 -17.08 -17.21 19.26
N GLY A 257 -17.58 -18.37 18.78
CA GLY A 257 -18.81 -18.99 19.28
C GLY A 257 -19.96 -18.98 18.29
N PHE A 258 -21.18 -19.25 18.77
CA PHE A 258 -22.35 -19.48 17.90
C PHE A 258 -22.71 -18.24 17.06
N ILE A 259 -22.72 -17.04 17.66
CA ILE A 259 -23.03 -15.79 16.96
C ILE A 259 -22.01 -15.55 15.83
N CYS A 260 -20.73 -15.75 16.10
CA CYS A 260 -19.68 -15.61 15.08
C CYS A 260 -19.79 -16.64 13.96
N SER A 261 -20.17 -17.89 14.27
CA SER A 261 -20.41 -18.89 13.23
C SER A 261 -21.57 -18.57 12.30
N LEU A 262 -22.50 -17.70 12.72
CA LEU A 262 -23.59 -17.23 11.87
C LEU A 262 -23.13 -16.13 10.89
N LEU A 263 -22.10 -15.34 11.23
CA LEU A 263 -21.55 -14.30 10.34
C LEU A 263 -21.05 -14.88 9.02
N ALA A 264 -20.42 -16.06 9.07
CA ALA A 264 -20.01 -16.79 7.86
C ALA A 264 -21.17 -17.18 6.95
N GLY A 265 -22.42 -17.21 7.45
CA GLY A 265 -23.62 -17.43 6.66
C GLY A 265 -24.21 -16.16 6.03
N PHE A 266 -23.68 -14.98 6.35
CA PHE A 266 -24.14 -13.68 5.86
C PHE A 266 -23.16 -13.03 4.88
N GLN A 267 -22.17 -13.77 4.36
CA GLN A 267 -21.12 -13.25 3.48
C GLN A 267 -21.66 -12.33 2.38
N ASP A 268 -22.74 -12.71 1.70
CA ASP A 268 -23.35 -11.92 0.62
C ASP A 268 -23.73 -10.48 1.01
N LEU A 269 -24.14 -10.24 2.27
CA LEU A 269 -24.49 -8.89 2.75
C LEU A 269 -23.24 -8.03 2.98
N PHE A 270 -22.13 -8.64 3.39
CA PHE A 270 -20.85 -7.94 3.58
C PHE A 270 -20.20 -7.60 2.23
N ILE A 271 -20.33 -8.49 1.24
CA ILE A 271 -19.72 -8.32 -0.08
C ILE A 271 -20.28 -7.08 -0.79
N GLU A 272 -21.61 -6.90 -0.83
CA GLU A 272 -22.21 -5.76 -1.55
C GLU A 272 -21.85 -4.40 -0.93
N ASP A 273 -21.84 -4.30 0.40
CA ASP A 273 -21.47 -3.06 1.09
C ASP A 273 -19.97 -2.77 0.92
N LEU A 274 -19.12 -3.80 1.04
CA LEU A 274 -17.68 -3.68 0.87
C LEU A 274 -17.31 -3.25 -0.56
N ILE A 275 -17.90 -3.86 -1.58
CA ILE A 275 -17.65 -3.50 -2.99
C ILE A 275 -18.00 -2.02 -3.22
N THR A 276 -19.13 -1.56 -2.69
CA THR A 276 -19.56 -0.17 -2.87
C THR A 276 -18.58 0.82 -2.20
N GLN A 277 -18.05 0.46 -1.03
CA GLN A 277 -17.04 1.27 -0.35
C GLN A 277 -15.70 1.28 -1.11
N LEU A 278 -15.27 0.12 -1.63
CA LEU A 278 -14.06 0.00 -2.44
C LEU A 278 -14.15 0.79 -3.75
N GLU A 279 -15.30 0.75 -4.44
CA GLU A 279 -15.58 1.59 -5.62
C GLU A 279 -15.40 3.08 -5.32
N THR A 280 -15.87 3.50 -4.14
CA THR A 280 -15.78 4.91 -3.72
C THR A 280 -14.32 5.28 -3.43
N ALA A 281 -13.60 4.47 -2.66
CA ALA A 281 -12.20 4.73 -2.31
C ALA A 281 -11.26 4.69 -3.52
N ALA A 282 -11.45 3.71 -4.41
CA ALA A 282 -10.67 3.61 -5.65
C ALA A 282 -10.99 4.75 -6.63
N GLY A 283 -12.24 5.24 -6.65
CA GLY A 283 -12.65 6.37 -7.47
C GLY A 283 -11.89 7.66 -7.16
N ASP A 284 -11.64 7.95 -5.89
CA ASP A 284 -10.87 9.12 -5.46
C ASP A 284 -9.40 9.04 -5.93
N LEU A 285 -8.79 7.85 -5.84
CA LEU A 285 -7.41 7.61 -6.29
C LEU A 285 -7.28 7.72 -7.83
N LEU A 286 -8.27 7.20 -8.57
CA LEU A 286 -8.29 7.28 -10.04
C LEU A 286 -8.51 8.71 -10.56
N PHE A 287 -9.14 9.59 -9.79
CA PHE A 287 -9.30 10.98 -10.18
C PHE A 287 -7.94 11.68 -10.33
N ASP A 288 -7.03 11.46 -9.40
CA ASP A 288 -5.69 12.05 -9.44
C ASP A 288 -4.86 11.47 -10.60
N LEU A 289 -4.96 10.15 -10.84
CA LEU A 289 -4.33 9.50 -11.99
C LEU A 289 -4.87 9.99 -13.34
N ASN A 290 -6.17 10.25 -13.45
CA ASN A 290 -6.76 10.77 -14.68
C ASN A 290 -6.18 12.15 -15.05
N VAL A 291 -5.91 13.00 -14.05
CA VAL A 291 -5.29 14.32 -14.27
C VAL A 291 -3.85 14.18 -14.79
N GLU A 292 -3.13 13.14 -14.38
CA GLU A 292 -1.73 12.93 -14.75
C GLU A 292 -1.56 12.20 -16.08
N LEU A 293 -2.45 11.26 -16.40
CA LEU A 293 -2.33 10.39 -17.58
C LEU A 293 -3.09 10.91 -18.81
N ALA A 294 -4.11 11.74 -18.63
CA ALA A 294 -4.89 12.26 -19.75
C ALA A 294 -4.02 13.04 -20.75
N GLY A 295 -4.13 12.68 -22.02
CA GLY A 295 -3.37 13.26 -23.13
C GLY A 295 -2.03 12.56 -23.42
N LEU A 296 -1.64 11.54 -22.66
CA LEU A 296 -0.48 10.72 -22.99
C LEU A 296 -0.81 9.72 -24.12
N PRO A 297 0.09 9.52 -25.10
CA PRO A 297 -0.10 8.52 -26.15
C PRO A 297 0.15 7.10 -25.64
N PHE A 298 -0.33 6.07 -26.31
CA PHE A 298 0.06 4.67 -26.04
C PHE A 298 1.34 4.29 -26.81
N CYS A 299 2.23 3.49 -26.22
CA CYS A 299 3.57 3.23 -26.78
C CYS A 299 3.56 2.26 -27.96
N ASP A 300 2.77 1.20 -27.86
CA ASP A 300 2.50 0.32 -28.99
C ASP A 300 1.34 0.95 -29.77
N GLN A 301 1.47 1.08 -31.09
CA GLN A 301 0.38 1.54 -31.95
C GLN A 301 0.04 0.48 -33.02
N ASP A 302 0.67 -0.70 -32.93
CA ASP A 302 0.35 -1.88 -33.71
C ASP A 302 -0.75 -2.68 -32.98
N PHE A 303 -1.93 -2.08 -32.82
CA PHE A 303 -3.13 -2.76 -32.34
C PHE A 303 -4.03 -3.18 -33.52
#